data_AF-A0A535LKC2-F1
#
_entry.id   AF-A0A535LKC2-F1
#
_cell.length_a   1.000
_cell.length_b   1.000
_cell.length_c   1.000
_cell.angle_alpha   90.00
_cell.angle_beta   90.00
_cell.angle_gamma   90.00
#
_symmetry.space_group_name_H-M   'P 1'
#
loop_
_entity.id
_entity.type
_entity.pdbx_description
1 polymer ?
#
loop_
_entity_poly.entity_id
_entity_poly.type
_entity_poly.pdbx_seq_one_letter_code
_entity_poly.pdbx_strand_id
1 'polypeptide(L)'
;MAAADRSATQQRLIALLGPAAQEYLERLADTDRSLSRQVRELFVLVREYGPEAVSAALAKAHAARAFGADYIANILRQQQQRREVQPPLRFKDPALNELATDPLSLAQYDAFILRSRKESRDRTASETQPTQLNLYGPPTGSDDL
;
A
#
# COMPACT_ATOMS: atom_id res chain seq x y z
N MET A 1 36.77 -0.99 16.19
CA MET A 1 35.83 -2.03 16.67
C MET A 1 34.45 -1.97 16.01
N ALA A 2 33.84 -0.80 15.78
CA ALA A 2 32.46 -0.68 15.28
C ALA A 2 32.14 -1.31 13.89
N ALA A 3 33.13 -1.59 13.04
CA ALA A 3 32.92 -2.26 11.75
C ALA A 3 32.80 -3.79 11.89
N ALA A 4 33.56 -4.39 12.81
CA ALA A 4 33.52 -5.82 13.10
C ALA A 4 32.18 -6.21 13.75
N ASP A 5 31.69 -5.39 14.71
CA ASP A 5 30.40 -5.61 15.36
C ASP A 5 29.22 -5.51 14.37
N ARG A 6 29.32 -4.61 13.38
CA ARG A 6 28.32 -4.48 12.31
C ARG A 6 28.23 -5.74 11.45
N SER A 7 29.37 -6.28 11.04
CA SER A 7 29.45 -7.54 10.27
C SER A 7 28.88 -8.73 11.05
N ALA A 8 29.23 -8.86 12.34
CA ALA A 8 28.70 -9.92 13.19
C ALA A 8 27.16 -9.84 13.37
N THR A 9 26.63 -8.62 13.47
CA THR A 9 25.18 -8.39 13.63
C THR A 9 24.42 -8.79 12.36
N GLN A 10 24.97 -8.50 11.18
CA GLN A 10 24.40 -8.91 9.90
C GLN A 10 24.44 -10.43 9.72
N GLN A 11 25.57 -11.07 10.04
CA GLN A 11 25.70 -12.53 10.00
C GLN A 11 24.67 -13.22 10.90
N ARG A 12 24.41 -12.66 12.09
CA ARG A 12 23.37 -13.18 12.99
C ARG A 12 21.97 -13.06 12.40
N LEU A 13 21.68 -11.96 11.70
CA LEU A 13 20.39 -11.79 11.03
C LEU A 13 20.24 -12.80 9.87
N ILE A 14 21.30 -13.01 9.09
CA ILE A 14 21.34 -13.99 8.01
C ILE A 14 21.15 -15.41 8.55
N ALA A 15 21.81 -15.76 9.66
CA ALA A 15 21.63 -17.06 10.29
C ALA A 15 20.19 -17.30 10.78
N LEU A 16 19.46 -16.23 11.11
CA LEU A 16 18.10 -16.31 11.65
C LEU A 16 17.02 -16.33 10.56
N LEU A 17 17.26 -15.63 9.44
CA LEU A 17 16.28 -15.43 8.37
C LEU A 17 16.60 -16.20 7.09
N GLY A 18 17.80 -16.79 7.01
CA GLY A 18 18.28 -17.57 5.88
C GLY A 18 18.88 -16.72 4.76
N PRO A 19 19.16 -17.35 3.60
CA PRO A 19 19.87 -16.73 2.48
C PRO A 19 19.13 -15.54 1.86
N ALA A 20 17.79 -15.50 1.93
CA ALA A 20 16.99 -14.36 1.45
C ALA A 20 17.35 -13.05 2.15
N ALA A 21 17.83 -13.10 3.40
CA ALA A 21 18.27 -11.92 4.12
C ALA A 21 19.62 -11.40 3.59
N GLN A 22 20.49 -12.26 3.08
CA GLN A 22 21.77 -11.83 2.51
C GLN A 22 21.54 -10.97 1.27
N GLU A 23 20.82 -11.50 0.28
CA GLU A 23 20.51 -10.78 -0.97
C GLU A 23 19.80 -9.45 -0.68
N TYR A 24 18.88 -9.45 0.29
CA TYR A 24 18.19 -8.24 0.69
C TYR A 24 19.11 -7.20 1.34
N LEU A 25 20.01 -7.61 2.23
CA LEU A 25 20.94 -6.70 2.90
C LEU A 25 21.97 -6.11 1.92
N GLU A 26 22.41 -6.88 0.92
CA GLU A 26 23.27 -6.39 -0.16
C GLU A 26 22.58 -5.25 -0.92
N ARG A 27 21.34 -5.46 -1.38
CA ARG A 27 20.55 -4.43 -2.05
C ARG A 27 20.20 -3.24 -1.16
N LEU A 28 19.99 -3.48 0.13
CA LEU A 28 19.70 -2.42 1.09
C LEU A 28 20.92 -1.54 1.35
N ALA A 29 22.13 -2.10 1.29
CA ALA A 29 23.38 -1.35 1.43
C ALA A 29 23.63 -0.38 0.26
N ASP A 30 23.07 -0.67 -0.92
CA ASP A 30 23.12 0.21 -2.09
C ASP A 30 22.17 1.41 -2.00
N THR A 31 21.31 1.47 -0.97
CA THR A 31 20.37 2.58 -0.76
C THR A 31 20.93 3.65 0.20
N ASP A 32 20.42 4.88 0.13
CA ASP A 32 20.78 5.97 1.05
C ASP A 32 20.32 5.75 2.52
N ARG A 33 19.73 4.59 2.83
CA ARG A 33 19.22 4.28 4.17
C ARG A 33 20.35 3.81 5.07
N SER A 34 20.31 4.24 6.34
CA SER A 34 21.25 3.76 7.34
C SER A 34 21.08 2.25 7.60
N LEU A 35 21.95 1.44 7.03
CA LEU A 35 21.93 -0.03 7.13
C LEU A 35 21.89 -0.51 8.60
N SER A 36 22.61 0.17 9.49
CA SER A 36 22.62 -0.17 10.92
C SER A 36 21.26 0.04 11.60
N ARG A 37 20.55 1.11 11.23
CA ARG A 37 19.19 1.36 11.72
C ARG A 37 18.23 0.30 11.19
N GLN A 38 18.31 0.00 9.90
CA GLN A 38 17.44 -0.98 9.26
C GLN A 38 17.62 -2.39 9.85
N VAL A 39 18.86 -2.82 10.11
CA VAL A 39 19.12 -4.12 10.76
C VAL A 39 18.50 -4.19 12.17
N ARG A 40 18.56 -3.10 12.96
CA ARG A 40 17.91 -3.05 14.27
C ARG A 40 16.39 -3.14 14.15
N GLU A 41 15.80 -2.43 13.21
CA GLU A 41 14.35 -2.47 12.94
C GLU A 41 13.91 -3.88 12.49
N LEU A 42 14.70 -4.56 11.65
CA LEU A 42 14.43 -5.95 11.25
C LEU A 42 14.45 -6.90 12.45
N PHE A 43 15.39 -6.75 13.39
CA PHE A 43 15.38 -7.56 14.62
C PHE A 43 14.14 -7.30 15.49
N VAL A 44 13.62 -6.08 15.52
CA VAL A 44 12.34 -5.79 16.20
C VAL A 44 11.20 -6.55 15.54
N LEU A 45 11.11 -6.51 14.21
CA LEU A 45 10.08 -7.25 13.46
C LEU A 45 10.19 -8.77 13.67
N VAL A 46 11.41 -9.31 13.75
CA VAL A 46 11.60 -10.74 14.04
C VAL A 46 11.08 -11.12 15.43
N ARG A 47 11.23 -10.24 16.43
CA ARG A 47 10.69 -10.47 17.77
C ARG A 47 9.17 -10.40 17.81
N GLU A 48 8.56 -9.55 16.99
CA GLU A 48 7.11 -9.33 16.96
C GLU A 48 6.35 -10.37 16.11
N TYR A 49 6.89 -10.72 14.93
CA TYR A 49 6.20 -11.58 13.95
C TYR A 49 6.83 -12.97 13.82
N GLY A 50 8.02 -13.19 14.36
CA GLY A 50 8.78 -14.42 14.21
C GLY A 50 9.66 -14.46 12.95
N PRO A 51 10.70 -15.31 12.93
CA PRO A 51 11.69 -15.35 11.84
C PRO A 51 11.09 -15.79 10.50
N GLU A 52 10.20 -16.78 10.51
CA GLU A 52 9.59 -17.32 9.28
C GLU A 52 8.73 -16.27 8.55
N ALA A 53 7.89 -15.54 9.30
CA ALA A 53 7.04 -14.50 8.72
C ALA A 53 7.89 -13.37 8.11
N VAL A 54 8.96 -12.96 8.80
CA VAL A 54 9.88 -11.92 8.33
C VAL A 54 10.67 -12.40 7.10
N SER A 55 11.12 -13.66 7.08
CA SER A 55 11.82 -14.23 5.91
C SER A 55 10.91 -14.26 4.68
N ALA A 56 9.66 -14.68 4.83
CA ALA A 56 8.68 -14.64 3.75
C ALA A 56 8.35 -13.20 3.28
N ALA A 57 8.31 -12.24 4.21
CA ALA A 57 8.11 -10.82 3.88
C ALA A 57 9.32 -10.22 3.15
N LEU A 58 10.55 -10.59 3.54
CA LEU A 58 11.79 -10.22 2.85
C LEU A 58 11.80 -10.70 1.40
N ALA A 59 11.45 -11.97 1.16
CA ALA A 59 11.37 -12.51 -0.20
C ALA A 59 10.36 -11.73 -1.07
N LYS A 60 9.19 -11.39 -0.51
CA LYS A 60 8.17 -10.57 -1.21
C LYS A 60 8.67 -9.15 -1.50
N ALA A 61 9.31 -8.53 -0.53
CA ALA A 61 9.86 -7.18 -0.67
C ALA A 61 10.97 -7.14 -1.72
N HIS A 62 11.85 -8.15 -1.72
CA HIS A 62 12.90 -8.32 -2.71
C HIS A 62 12.31 -8.46 -4.13
N ALA A 63 11.31 -9.33 -4.33
CA ALA A 63 10.62 -9.49 -5.61
C ALA A 63 9.95 -8.19 -6.11
N ALA A 64 9.44 -7.36 -5.19
CA ALA A 64 8.84 -6.06 -5.49
C ALA A 64 9.87 -4.91 -5.59
N ARG A 65 11.17 -5.18 -5.40
CA ARG A 65 12.24 -4.18 -5.29
C ARG A 65 11.97 -3.09 -4.23
N ALA A 66 11.33 -3.49 -3.13
CA ALA A 66 11.00 -2.62 -2.00
C ALA A 66 12.00 -2.82 -0.85
N PHE A 67 12.91 -1.85 -0.68
CA PHE A 67 14.02 -1.94 0.29
C PHE A 67 13.81 -1.00 1.49
N GLY A 68 13.83 -1.57 2.69
CA GLY A 68 13.61 -0.90 3.97
C GLY A 68 12.74 -1.72 4.91
N ALA A 69 13.06 -1.67 6.21
CA ALA A 69 12.32 -2.34 7.28
C ALA A 69 10.86 -1.87 7.35
N ASP A 70 10.58 -0.62 6.99
CA ASP A 70 9.21 -0.09 6.91
C ASP A 70 8.33 -0.86 5.90
N TYR A 71 8.92 -1.25 4.76
CA TYR A 71 8.22 -2.07 3.76
C TYR A 71 7.95 -3.47 4.28
N ILE A 72 8.92 -4.07 4.96
CA ILE A 72 8.76 -5.39 5.60
C ILE A 72 7.62 -5.33 6.63
N ALA A 73 7.64 -4.32 7.51
CA ALA A 73 6.58 -4.08 8.48
C ALA A 73 5.21 -3.94 7.81
N ASN A 74 5.15 -3.24 6.67
CA ASN A 74 3.90 -3.07 5.93
C ASN A 74 3.37 -4.39 5.35
N ILE A 75 4.24 -5.21 4.76
CA ILE A 75 3.87 -6.53 4.23
C ILE A 75 3.36 -7.43 5.36
N LEU A 76 4.03 -7.42 6.51
CA LEU A 76 3.64 -8.22 7.69
C LEU A 76 2.26 -7.81 8.22
N ARG A 77 2.02 -6.50 8.38
CA ARG A 77 0.70 -5.98 8.76
C ARG A 77 -0.38 -6.39 7.77
N GLN A 78 -0.11 -6.24 6.47
CA GLN A 78 -1.04 -6.65 5.42
C GLN A 78 -1.32 -8.16 5.45
N GLN A 79 -0.34 -8.99 5.80
CA GLN A 79 -0.51 -10.44 5.93
C GLN A 79 -1.40 -10.81 7.11
N GLN A 80 -1.22 -10.18 8.27
CA GLN A 80 -2.09 -10.38 9.43
C GLN A 80 -3.51 -9.88 9.19
N GLN A 81 -3.65 -8.77 8.47
CA GLN A 81 -4.93 -8.15 8.16
C GLN A 81 -5.58 -8.70 6.89
N ARG A 82 -5.06 -9.82 6.33
CA ARG A 82 -5.70 -10.46 5.17
C ARG A 82 -7.10 -10.88 5.56
N ARG A 83 -8.07 -10.09 5.13
CA ARG A 83 -9.46 -10.50 5.09
C ARG A 83 -9.57 -11.66 4.10
N GLU A 84 -10.34 -12.67 4.47
CA GLU A 84 -10.76 -13.69 3.52
C GLU A 84 -11.36 -13.00 2.30
N VAL A 85 -11.08 -13.53 1.11
CA VAL A 85 -11.69 -13.04 -0.12
C VAL A 85 -13.19 -13.19 0.08
N GLN A 86 -13.88 -12.06 0.25
CA GLN A 86 -15.32 -12.08 0.43
C GLN A 86 -15.93 -12.71 -0.83
N PRO A 87 -16.85 -13.66 -0.68
CA PRO A 87 -17.51 -14.25 -1.83
C PRO A 87 -18.20 -13.14 -2.63
N PRO A 88 -18.39 -13.34 -3.96
CA PRO A 88 -19.13 -12.40 -4.77
C PRO A 88 -20.46 -12.06 -4.12
N LEU A 89 -20.80 -10.77 -4.08
CA LEU A 89 -22.06 -10.30 -3.52
C LEU A 89 -23.21 -10.98 -4.27
N ARG A 90 -24.07 -11.69 -3.52
CA ARG A 90 -25.29 -12.29 -4.05
C ARG A 90 -26.48 -11.41 -3.69
N PHE A 91 -27.16 -10.91 -4.70
CA PHE A 91 -28.42 -10.19 -4.53
C PHE A 91 -29.57 -11.18 -4.26
N LYS A 92 -30.58 -10.72 -3.52
CA LYS A 92 -31.79 -11.53 -3.22
C LYS A 92 -32.57 -11.90 -4.48
N ASP A 93 -32.57 -11.00 -5.46
CA ASP A 93 -33.15 -11.24 -6.78
C ASP A 93 -32.11 -11.99 -7.65
N PRO A 94 -32.38 -13.24 -8.07
CA PRO A 94 -31.47 -14.02 -8.91
C PRO A 94 -31.12 -13.33 -10.23
N ALA A 95 -32.07 -12.62 -10.85
CA ALA A 95 -31.88 -11.99 -12.15
C ALA A 95 -30.80 -10.89 -12.11
N LEU A 96 -30.67 -10.20 -10.96
CA LEU A 96 -29.63 -9.18 -10.77
C LEU A 96 -28.22 -9.77 -10.68
N ASN A 97 -28.08 -11.05 -10.31
CA ASN A 97 -26.77 -11.72 -10.27
C ASN A 97 -26.29 -12.13 -11.67
N GLU A 98 -27.16 -12.10 -12.68
CA GLU A 98 -26.83 -12.42 -14.07
C GLU A 98 -26.49 -11.17 -14.90
N LEU A 99 -26.74 -9.97 -14.36
CA LEU A 99 -26.39 -8.72 -15.02
C LEU A 99 -24.88 -8.59 -15.13
N ALA A 100 -24.37 -8.64 -16.36
CA ALA A 100 -23.00 -8.26 -16.68
C ALA A 100 -23.01 -6.82 -17.22
N THR A 101 -22.05 -6.01 -16.77
CA THR A 101 -21.75 -4.74 -17.45
C THR A 101 -20.76 -5.03 -18.57
N ASP A 102 -20.94 -4.39 -19.73
CA ASP A 102 -19.91 -4.43 -20.77
C ASP A 102 -18.57 -3.96 -20.18
N PRO A 103 -17.44 -4.59 -20.54
CA PRO A 103 -16.14 -4.18 -20.03
C PRO A 103 -15.86 -2.75 -20.44
N LEU A 104 -15.84 -1.84 -19.46
CA LEU A 104 -15.47 -0.45 -19.71
C LEU A 104 -13.98 -0.37 -20.10
N SER A 105 -13.71 0.27 -21.24
CA SER A 105 -12.33 0.60 -21.60
C SER A 105 -11.85 1.78 -20.76
N LEU A 106 -10.83 1.54 -19.93
CA LEU A 106 -10.19 2.61 -19.15
C LEU A 106 -9.62 3.71 -20.06
N ALA A 107 -9.14 3.36 -21.25
CA ALA A 107 -8.65 4.33 -22.22
C ALA A 107 -9.76 5.26 -22.75
N GLN A 108 -10.98 4.74 -22.94
CA GLN A 108 -12.13 5.56 -23.34
C GLN A 108 -12.54 6.52 -22.22
N TYR A 109 -12.47 6.06 -20.97
CA TYR A 109 -12.73 6.88 -19.80
C TYR A 109 -11.71 8.02 -19.65
N ASP A 110 -10.42 7.70 -19.77
CA ASP A 110 -9.34 8.70 -19.71
C ASP A 110 -9.50 9.74 -20.83
N ALA A 111 -9.82 9.30 -22.04
CA ALA A 111 -10.10 10.20 -23.16
C ALA A 111 -11.29 11.12 -22.89
N PHE A 112 -12.35 10.64 -22.24
CA PHE A 112 -13.51 11.46 -21.86
C PHE A 112 -13.14 12.53 -20.83
N ILE A 113 -12.43 12.16 -19.75
CA ILE A 113 -11.97 13.10 -18.73
C ILE A 113 -11.04 14.16 -19.35
N LEU A 114 -10.08 13.73 -20.18
CA LEU A 114 -9.13 14.65 -20.81
C LEU A 114 -9.79 15.55 -21.89
N ARG A 115 -10.79 15.05 -22.62
CA ARG A 115 -11.56 15.84 -23.59
C ARG A 115 -12.36 16.95 -22.91
N SER A 116 -12.97 16.68 -21.75
CA SER A 116 -13.68 17.70 -20.97
C SER A 116 -12.77 18.86 -20.53
N ARG A 117 -11.48 18.57 -20.25
CA ARG A 117 -10.45 19.58 -19.95
C ARG A 117 -10.00 20.38 -21.19
N LYS A 118 -10.07 19.77 -22.38
CA LYS A 118 -9.71 20.44 -23.64
C LYS A 118 -10.82 21.37 -24.11
N GLU A 119 -12.08 20.96 -24.04
CA GLU A 119 -13.24 21.80 -24.38
C GLU A 119 -13.42 22.99 -23.42
N SER A 120 -13.05 22.83 -22.13
CA SER A 120 -13.04 23.94 -21.16
C SER A 120 -11.88 24.93 -21.34
N ARG A 121 -10.83 24.59 -22.12
CA ARG A 121 -9.74 25.52 -22.46
C ARG A 121 -10.01 26.34 -23.72
N ASP A 122 -10.99 25.96 -24.54
CA ASP A 122 -11.36 26.66 -25.77
C ASP A 122 -12.54 27.63 -25.58
N ARG A 123 -13.23 27.54 -24.43
CA ARG A 123 -14.10 28.60 -23.93
C ARG A 123 -13.25 29.45 -22.99
N THR A 124 -12.84 30.61 -23.48
CA THR A 124 -12.30 31.77 -22.73
C THR A 124 -12.23 31.58 -21.23
N ALA A 125 -11.02 31.69 -20.68
CA ALA A 125 -10.73 31.80 -19.26
C ALA A 125 -11.84 32.57 -18.53
N SER A 126 -12.75 31.85 -17.89
CA SER A 126 -13.60 32.37 -16.86
C SER A 126 -13.26 31.53 -15.65
N GLU A 127 -12.59 32.17 -14.70
CA GLU A 127 -12.16 31.59 -13.44
C GLU A 127 -13.33 30.86 -12.80
N THR A 128 -13.21 29.53 -12.63
CA THR A 128 -14.16 28.79 -11.81
C THR A 128 -14.02 29.27 -10.38
N GLN A 129 -15.00 30.04 -9.92
CA GLN A 129 -15.17 30.30 -8.49
C GLN A 129 -15.26 28.97 -7.74
N PRO A 130 -14.65 28.86 -6.55
CA PRO A 130 -14.71 27.65 -5.75
C PRO A 130 -16.16 27.23 -5.50
N THR A 131 -16.49 25.98 -5.78
CA THR A 131 -17.76 25.36 -5.36
C THR A 131 -17.89 25.53 -3.85
N GLN A 132 -18.80 26.40 -3.41
CA GLN A 132 -19.19 26.43 -2.01
C GLN A 132 -19.76 25.07 -1.65
N LEU A 133 -19.06 24.39 -0.73
CA LEU A 133 -19.48 23.13 -0.17
C LEU A 133 -20.73 23.40 0.68
N ASN A 134 -21.91 23.31 0.08
CA ASN A 134 -23.16 23.29 0.84
C ASN A 134 -23.21 21.98 1.62
N LEU A 135 -22.68 22.04 2.84
CA LEU A 135 -22.92 21.06 3.88
C LEU A 135 -24.42 21.05 4.17
N TYR A 136 -25.14 20.16 3.50
CA TYR A 136 -26.49 19.78 3.88
C TYR A 136 -26.40 19.06 5.25
N GLY A 137 -26.45 19.85 6.32
CA GLY A 137 -26.85 19.36 7.63
C GLY A 137 -28.37 19.08 7.63
N PRO A 138 -28.85 18.05 8.34
CA PRO A 138 -30.27 17.77 8.42
C PRO A 138 -31.01 18.97 9.05
N PRO A 139 -32.25 19.29 8.63
CA PRO A 139 -33.00 20.37 9.24
C PRO A 139 -33.24 20.05 10.71
N THR A 140 -32.75 20.92 11.58
CA THR A 140 -33.12 20.92 13.00
C THR A 140 -34.63 21.06 13.09
N GLY A 141 -35.29 19.99 13.51
CA GLY A 141 -36.70 20.03 13.88
C GLY A 141 -36.86 21.07 14.99
N SER A 142 -37.62 22.12 14.71
CA SER A 142 -38.16 23.01 15.72
C SER A 142 -39.21 22.22 16.50
N ASP A 143 -38.82 21.66 17.64
CA ASP A 143 -39.73 21.52 18.77
C ASP A 143 -40.01 22.93 19.28
N ASP A 144 -41.26 23.38 19.20
CA ASP A 144 -41.87 24.24 20.21
C ASP A 144 -43.40 24.29 20.01
N LEU A 145 -44.07 23.71 21.01
CA LEU A 145 -45.44 23.92 21.53
C LEU A 145 -46.65 23.35 20.77
#